data_AF-A0A7S9QA77-F1
#
_entry.id   AF-A0A7S9QA77-F1
#
_cell.length_a   1.000
_cell.length_b   1.000
_cell.length_c   1.000
_cell.angle_alpha   90.00
_cell.angle_beta   90.00
_cell.angle_gamma   90.00
#
_symmetry.space_group_name_H-M   'P 1'
#
loop_
_entity.id
_entity.type
_entity.pdbx_description
1 polymer ?
#
loop_
_entity_poly.entity_id
_entity_poly.type
_entity_poly.pdbx_seq_one_letter_code
_entity_poly.pdbx_strand_id
1 'polypeptide(L)' 'MKLKTVRLDPAIVPTRDPVKLQCQHADLKEQLLRSAHTDHHTRGERDQMREVLARLSESHRSITGVSLK' A
#
# COMPACT_ATOMS: atom_id res chain seq x y z
N MET A 1 -26.72 5.72 -6.99
CA MET A 1 -25.42 5.85 -6.28
C MET A 1 -24.55 4.66 -6.67
N LYS A 2 -23.62 4.80 -7.64
CA LYS A 2 -22.73 3.69 -8.04
C LYS A 2 -21.59 3.61 -7.02
N LEU A 3 -21.62 2.62 -6.15
CA LEU A 3 -20.48 2.23 -5.29
C LEU A 3 -19.31 1.94 -6.23
N LYS A 4 -18.32 2.84 -6.29
CA LYS A 4 -17.02 2.56 -6.90
C LYS A 4 -16.35 1.56 -5.98
N THR A 5 -16.57 0.28 -6.24
CA THR A 5 -15.74 -0.79 -5.71
C THR A 5 -14.32 -0.43 -6.14
N VAL A 6 -13.53 0.08 -5.21
CA VAL A 6 -12.08 0.20 -5.39
C VAL A 6 -11.62 -1.23 -5.55
N ARG A 7 -11.49 -1.67 -6.81
CA ARG A 7 -10.78 -2.88 -7.14
C ARG A 7 -9.36 -2.60 -6.67
N LEU A 8 -9.02 -3.05 -5.46
CA LEU A 8 -7.64 -3.27 -5.10
C LEU A 8 -7.11 -4.19 -6.19
N ASP A 9 -6.36 -3.60 -7.10
CA ASP A 9 -5.91 -4.26 -8.30
C ASP A 9 -5.11 -5.51 -7.87
N PRO A 10 -5.42 -6.70 -8.40
CA PRO A 10 -4.63 -7.90 -8.11
C PRO A 10 -3.19 -7.78 -8.67
N ALA A 11 -2.84 -6.67 -9.31
CA ALA A 11 -1.50 -6.32 -9.75
C ALA A 11 -0.54 -5.85 -8.63
N ILE A 12 -0.76 -6.24 -7.37
CA ILE A 12 0.37 -6.41 -6.44
C ILE A 12 1.11 -7.71 -6.82
N VAL A 13 1.53 -7.80 -8.08
CA VAL A 13 2.61 -8.69 -8.46
C VAL A 13 3.83 -8.10 -7.76
N PRO A 14 4.52 -8.81 -6.84
CA PRO A 14 5.72 -8.31 -6.22
C PRO A 14 6.75 -8.10 -7.33
N THR A 15 6.81 -6.87 -7.83
CA THR A 15 7.81 -6.51 -8.81
C THR A 15 9.11 -6.53 -8.04
N ARG A 16 10.10 -7.31 -8.48
CA ARG A 16 11.44 -7.34 -7.84
C ARG A 16 12.23 -6.04 -8.01
N ASP A 17 11.60 -5.02 -8.60
CA ASP A 17 12.18 -3.71 -8.78
C ASP A 17 12.01 -2.89 -7.48
N PRO A 18 13.10 -2.52 -6.80
CA PRO A 18 13.03 -1.82 -5.53
C PRO A 18 12.44 -0.41 -5.67
N VAL A 19 12.66 0.27 -6.79
CA VAL A 19 12.11 1.61 -7.05
C VAL A 19 10.58 1.53 -7.13
N LYS A 20 10.05 0.53 -7.84
CA LYS A 20 8.60 0.33 -7.95
C LYS A 20 7.97 -0.04 -6.61
N LEU A 21 8.62 -0.88 -5.80
CA LEU A 21 8.16 -1.20 -4.44
C LEU A 21 8.14 0.06 -3.54
N GLN A 22 9.15 0.91 -3.64
CA GLN A 22 9.20 2.18 -2.93
C GLN A 22 8.07 3.12 -3.37
N CYS A 23 7.82 3.25 -4.68
CA CYS A 23 6.71 4.05 -5.19
C CYS A 23 5.35 3.55 -4.71
N GLN A 24 5.12 2.22 -4.75
CA GLN A 24 3.89 1.61 -4.25
C GLN A 24 3.72 1.82 -2.74
N HIS A 25 4.81 1.72 -1.97
CA HIS A 25 4.79 1.99 -0.54
C HIS A 25 4.47 3.46 -0.25
N ALA A 26 5.07 4.40 -0.97
CA ALA A 26 4.82 5.84 -0.80
C ALA A 26 3.36 6.21 -1.13
N ASP A 27 2.83 5.70 -2.25
CA ASP A 27 1.45 5.95 -2.67
C ASP A 27 0.45 5.41 -1.64
N LEU A 28 0.63 4.15 -1.19
CA LEU A 28 -0.26 3.53 -0.22
C LEU A 28 -0.20 4.22 1.15
N LYS A 29 0.99 4.70 1.56
CA LYS A 29 1.16 5.51 2.77
C LYS A 29 0.42 6.83 2.67
N GLU A 30 0.49 7.50 1.52
CA GLU A 30 -0.25 8.73 1.28
C GLU A 30 -1.76 8.50 1.29
N GLN A 31 -2.25 7.43 0.65
CA GLN A 31 -3.67 7.05 0.70
C GLN A 31 -4.14 6.79 2.13
N LEU A 32 -3.33 6.11 2.95
CA LEU A 32 -3.65 5.88 4.37
C LEU A 32 -3.68 7.18 5.17
N LEU A 33 -2.78 8.11 4.92
CA LEU A 33 -2.81 9.43 5.57
C LEU A 33 -4.07 10.21 5.18
N ARG A 34 -4.42 10.23 3.90
CA ARG A 34 -5.65 10.87 3.41
C ARG A 34 -6.91 10.20 3.96
N SER A 35 -6.89 8.87 4.16
CA SER A 35 -7.99 8.10 4.77
C SER A 35 -8.22 8.43 6.24
N ALA A 36 -7.24 9.03 6.94
CA ALA A 36 -7.46 9.52 8.30
C ALA A 36 -8.35 10.77 8.32
N HIS A 37 -8.40 11.50 7.20
CA HIS A 37 -9.16 12.75 7.05
C HIS A 37 -10.41 12.59 6.18
N THR A 38 -10.63 11.41 5.61
CA THR A 38 -11.76 11.12 4.72
C THR A 38 -12.37 9.77 5.10
N ASP A 39 -13.71 9.67 5.17
CA ASP A 39 -14.42 8.41 5.46
C ASP A 39 -14.43 7.45 4.27
N HIS A 40 -13.49 7.61 3.34
CA HIS A 40 -13.40 6.82 2.10
C HIS A 40 -13.01 5.36 2.33
N HIS A 41 -12.35 5.07 3.46
CA HIS A 41 -11.92 3.72 3.79
C HIS A 41 -12.45 3.33 5.15
N THR A 42 -13.10 2.17 5.19
CA THR A 42 -13.50 1.55 6.44
C THR A 42 -12.28 1.19 7.28
N ARG A 43 -12.48 0.95 8.57
CA ARG A 43 -11.40 0.49 9.46
C ARG A 43 -10.72 -0.77 8.92
N GLY A 44 -11.49 -1.75 8.43
CA GLY A 44 -10.95 -3.00 7.88
C GLY A 44 -10.08 -2.78 6.65
N GLU A 45 -10.49 -1.89 5.74
CA GLU A 45 -9.67 -1.53 4.57
C GLU A 45 -8.37 -0.84 4.99
N ARG A 46 -8.41 0.04 5.99
CA ARG A 46 -7.18 0.68 6.52
C ARG A 46 -6.25 -0.34 7.17
N ASP A 47 -6.77 -1.33 7.88
CA ASP A 47 -5.97 -2.42 8.45
C ASP A 47 -5.33 -3.28 7.33
N GLN A 48 -6.07 -3.59 6.26
CA GLN A 48 -5.52 -4.28 5.09
C GLN A 48 -4.43 -3.46 4.38
N MET A 49 -4.63 -2.16 4.20
CA MET A 49 -3.61 -1.27 3.60
C MET A 49 -2.34 -1.21 4.46
N ARG A 50 -2.47 -1.23 5.80
CA ARG A 50 -1.31 -1.31 6.71
C ARG A 50 -0.56 -2.63 6.57
N GLU A 51 -1.26 -3.73 6.41
CA GLU A 51 -0.63 -5.04 6.16
C GLU A 51 0.12 -5.04 4.82
N VAL A 52 -0.48 -4.48 3.77
CA VAL A 52 0.18 -4.37 2.45
C VAL A 52 1.41 -3.47 2.54
N LEU A 53 1.37 -2.35 3.27
CA LEU A 53 2.55 -1.51 3.52
C LEU A 53 3.69 -2.30 4.18
N ALA A 54 3.38 -3.10 5.20
CA ALA A 54 4.37 -3.93 5.89
C ALA A 54 5.02 -4.94 4.93
N ARG A 55 4.22 -5.61 4.10
CA ARG A 55 4.72 -6.57 3.09
C ARG A 55 5.59 -5.90 2.02
N LEU A 56 5.24 -4.69 1.58
CA LEU A 56 6.04 -3.91 0.64
C LEU A 56 7.38 -3.49 1.25
N SER A 57 7.40 -3.04 2.51
CA SER A 57 8.63 -2.68 3.21
C SER A 57 9.54 -3.89 3.44
N GLU A 58 8.96 -5.05 3.80
CA GLU A 58 9.72 -6.30 3.93
C GLU A 58 10.29 -6.77 2.58
N SER A 59 9.49 -6.72 1.51
CA SER A 59 9.94 -7.07 0.16
C SER A 59 11.07 -6.16 -0.32
N HIS A 60 10.94 -4.84 -0.11
CA HIS A 60 12.00 -3.88 -0.43
C HIS A 60 13.27 -4.14 0.37
N ARG A 61 13.14 -4.42 1.68
CA ARG A 61 14.27 -4.75 2.55
C ARG A 61 14.96 -6.04 2.13
N SER A 62 14.20 -7.05 1.72
CA SER A 62 14.76 -8.32 1.23
C SER A 62 15.61 -8.13 -0.02
N ILE A 63 15.25 -7.15 -0.88
CA ILE A 63 15.97 -6.85 -2.13
C ILE A 63 17.16 -5.91 -1.92
N THR A 64 16.98 -4.85 -1.13
CA THR A 64 17.96 -3.75 -1.01
C THR A 64 18.76 -3.76 0.29
N GLY A 65 18.35 -4.56 1.28
CA GLY A 65 18.81 -4.47 2.66
C GLY A 65 18.26 -3.27 3.44
N VAL A 66 17.53 -2.35 2.80
CA VAL A 66 17.05 -1.10 3.38
C VAL A 66 15.56 -1.16 3.67
N SER A 67 15.17 -0.82 4.89
CA SER A 67 13.76 -0.72 5.28
C SER A 67 13.17 0.62 4.87
N LEU A 68 11.98 0.59 4.28
CA LEU A 68 11.21 1.79 3.95
C LEU A 68 10.54 2.33 5.21
N LYS A 69 10.65 3.65 5.43
CA LYS A 69 10.10 4.39 6.58
C LYS A 69 8.76 5.07 6.25
#